data_AF-A0A7X8ECH1-F1
#
_entry.id   AF-A0A7X8ECH1-F1
#
_cell.length_a   1.000
_cell.length_b   1.000
_cell.length_c   1.000
_cell.angle_alpha   90.00
_cell.angle_beta   90.00
_cell.angle_gamma   90.00
#
_symmetry.space_group_name_H-M   'P 1'
#
loop_
_entity.id
_entity.type
_entity.pdbx_description
1 polymer ?
#
loop_
_entity_poly.entity_id
_entity_poly.type
_entity_poly.pdbx_seq_one_letter_code
_entity_poly.pdbx_strand_id
1 'polypeptide(L)'
;MHVHRPLRLRSQEPVRSRGLYIRIDEENWIKIGIEAENDEIGRLGSVCTNLGYSDWATIDIPASINSMYYRVSSKGDDLLVECSYDGNDWTQMRICHMHAHEDHYLVGLYACSPKEEAGGAVYTFDRISIEKSIWKNE
;
A
#
# COMPACT_ATOMS: atom_id res chain seq x y z
N MET A 1 -8.45 5.26 -5.79
CA MET A 1 -9.05 4.48 -4.67
C MET A 1 -8.53 5.04 -3.36
N HIS A 2 -9.43 5.26 -2.41
CA HIS A 2 -9.12 5.66 -1.04
C HIS A 2 -9.39 4.48 -0.10
N VAL A 3 -8.38 4.01 0.61
CA VAL A 3 -8.55 2.98 1.65
C VAL A 3 -8.24 3.62 2.96
N HIS A 4 -9.26 3.72 3.81
CA HIS A 4 -9.08 4.42 5.06
C HIS A 4 -8.94 3.39 6.19
N ARG A 5 -7.68 3.15 6.59
CA ARG A 5 -7.20 2.31 7.71
C ARG A 5 -7.21 0.79 7.52
N PRO A 6 -6.09 0.13 7.85
CA PRO A 6 -6.09 -1.13 8.53
C PRO A 6 -6.24 -0.92 10.06
N LEU A 7 -7.25 -1.48 10.72
CA LEU A 7 -7.44 -1.39 12.19
C LEU A 7 -7.28 -2.75 12.90
N ARG A 8 -6.42 -2.71 13.92
CA ARG A 8 -6.24 -3.58 15.11
C ARG A 8 -5.87 -5.06 14.92
N LEU A 9 -4.64 -5.36 15.30
CA LEU A 9 -4.09 -6.69 15.58
C LEU A 9 -4.62 -7.26 16.91
N ARG A 10 -4.97 -8.56 16.88
CA ARG A 10 -4.84 -9.52 17.98
C ARG A 10 -4.11 -10.74 17.42
N SER A 11 -2.78 -10.77 17.52
CA SER A 11 -1.98 -11.97 17.29
C SER A 11 -0.56 -11.77 17.80
N GLN A 12 0.06 -12.84 18.30
CA GLN A 12 1.37 -12.88 18.96
C GLN A 12 2.56 -13.09 18.01
N GLU A 13 2.38 -13.08 16.69
CA GLU A 13 3.48 -13.21 15.71
C GLU A 13 3.24 -12.27 14.50
N PRO A 14 4.24 -11.48 14.05
CA PRO A 14 4.01 -10.43 13.05
C PRO A 14 3.94 -10.98 11.63
N VAL A 15 2.76 -10.85 11.00
CA VAL A 15 2.62 -10.87 9.56
C VAL A 15 3.37 -9.68 8.95
N ARG A 16 4.15 -9.94 7.90
CA ARG A 16 5.19 -9.00 7.45
C ARG A 16 4.67 -7.82 6.66
N SER A 17 3.69 -7.96 5.77
CA SER A 17 3.28 -6.82 4.95
C SER A 17 1.77 -6.71 4.77
N ARG A 18 1.26 -5.48 4.71
CA ARG A 18 -0.16 -5.19 4.55
C ARG A 18 -0.39 -3.83 3.90
N GLY A 19 -1.45 -3.72 3.10
CA GLY A 19 -1.88 -2.46 2.54
C GLY A 19 -2.64 -2.63 1.23
N LEU A 20 -2.23 -1.84 0.23
CA LEU A 20 -2.87 -1.72 -1.06
C LEU A 20 -2.15 -2.46 -2.17
N TYR A 21 -2.92 -3.05 -3.08
CA TYR A 21 -2.39 -3.65 -4.29
C TYR A 21 -3.15 -3.09 -5.50
N ILE A 22 -2.42 -2.59 -6.49
CA ILE A 22 -2.95 -2.19 -7.80
C ILE A 22 -2.24 -3.03 -8.84
N ARG A 23 -2.99 -3.63 -9.75
CA ARG A 23 -2.49 -4.60 -10.72
C ARG A 23 -3.08 -4.33 -12.09
N ILE A 24 -2.23 -4.42 -13.09
CA ILE A 24 -2.62 -4.56 -14.49
C ILE A 24 -2.54 -6.05 -14.83
N ASP A 25 -1.35 -6.63 -14.69
CA ASP A 25 -1.08 -8.04 -14.96
C ASP A 25 -0.01 -8.61 -13.98
N GLU A 26 0.59 -9.76 -14.29
CA GLU A 26 1.60 -10.41 -13.44
C GLU A 26 2.96 -9.70 -13.40
N GLU A 27 3.28 -8.93 -14.44
CA GLU A 27 4.53 -8.20 -14.61
C GLU A 27 4.39 -6.70 -14.30
N ASN A 28 3.15 -6.20 -14.16
CA ASN A 28 2.82 -4.79 -13.99
C ASN A 28 1.87 -4.58 -12.81
N TRP A 29 2.41 -4.18 -11.67
CA TRP A 29 1.66 -3.97 -10.43
C TRP A 29 2.39 -3.06 -9.45
N ILE A 30 1.65 -2.49 -8.50
CA ILE A 30 2.21 -1.77 -7.36
C ILE A 30 1.61 -2.29 -6.05
N LYS A 31 2.49 -2.60 -5.09
CA LYS A 31 2.09 -2.81 -3.67
C LYS A 31 2.48 -1.58 -2.86
N ILE A 32 1.62 -1.18 -1.93
CA ILE A 32 1.81 -0.03 -1.04
C ILE A 32 1.46 -0.50 0.36
N GLY A 33 2.29 -0.25 1.37
CA GLY A 33 1.98 -0.81 2.68
C GLY A 33 2.98 -0.53 3.77
N ILE A 34 2.63 -1.03 4.95
CA ILE A 34 3.56 -1.20 6.06
C ILE A 34 4.13 -2.62 5.99
N GLU A 35 5.45 -2.71 6.08
CA GLU A 35 6.18 -3.94 6.29
C GLU A 35 6.78 -3.98 7.72
N ALA A 36 6.49 -5.01 8.51
CA ALA A 36 7.10 -5.22 9.81
C ALA A 36 8.52 -5.79 9.64
N GLU A 37 9.52 -5.13 10.23
CA GLU A 37 10.91 -5.58 10.19
C GLU A 37 11.31 -6.26 11.50
N ASN A 38 11.13 -5.56 12.64
CA ASN A 38 11.42 -6.05 13.98
C ASN A 38 10.54 -5.32 15.03
N ASP A 39 10.84 -5.51 16.32
CA ASP A 39 10.05 -4.95 17.43
C ASP A 39 10.18 -3.42 17.59
N GLU A 40 11.14 -2.78 16.91
CA GLU A 40 11.42 -1.35 17.00
C GLU A 40 11.07 -0.60 15.71
N ILE A 41 11.32 -1.22 14.56
CA ILE A 41 11.22 -0.61 13.23
C ILE A 41 10.24 -1.40 12.35
N GLY A 42 9.40 -0.66 11.62
CA GLY A 42 8.72 -1.11 10.42
C GLY A 42 9.13 -0.24 9.23
N ARG A 43 8.75 -0.65 8.02
CA ARG A 43 8.96 0.12 6.79
C ARG A 43 7.62 0.53 6.22
N LEU A 44 7.43 1.83 5.97
CA LEU A 44 6.34 2.31 5.13
C LEU A 44 6.89 2.48 3.72
N GLY A 45 6.24 1.90 2.73
CA GLY A 45 6.78 2.00 1.38
C GLY A 45 5.86 1.51 0.29
N SER A 46 6.45 1.46 -0.91
CA SER A 46 5.83 0.96 -2.12
C SER A 46 6.82 0.17 -2.95
N VAL A 47 6.32 -0.79 -3.70
CA VAL A 47 7.09 -1.48 -4.74
C VAL A 47 6.28 -1.38 -6.03
N CYS A 48 6.84 -0.67 -7.00
CA CYS A 48 6.28 -0.54 -8.34
C CYS A 48 7.02 -1.52 -9.24
N THR A 49 6.30 -2.46 -9.82
CA THR A 49 6.82 -3.46 -10.72
C THR A 49 6.33 -3.14 -12.12
N ASN A 50 7.28 -2.96 -13.03
CA ASN A 50 7.03 -2.74 -14.44
C ASN A 50 7.82 -3.76 -15.24
N LEU A 51 7.15 -4.40 -16.21
CA LEU A 51 7.79 -5.36 -17.12
C LEU A 51 8.59 -6.45 -16.38
N GLY A 52 8.09 -6.88 -15.22
CA GLY A 52 8.71 -7.91 -14.38
C GLY A 52 9.84 -7.40 -13.46
N TYR A 53 10.17 -6.11 -13.48
CA TYR A 53 11.21 -5.50 -12.64
C TYR A 53 10.62 -4.63 -11.55
N SER A 54 10.93 -4.96 -10.29
CA SER A 54 10.43 -4.26 -9.12
C SER A 54 11.38 -3.17 -8.62
N ASP A 55 10.86 -1.95 -8.48
CA ASP A 55 11.53 -0.79 -7.87
C ASP A 55 10.89 -0.45 -6.50
N TRP A 56 11.72 -0.48 -5.46
CA TRP A 56 11.33 -0.43 -4.05
C TRP A 56 11.69 0.92 -3.45
N ALA A 57 10.72 1.58 -2.82
CA ALA A 57 10.92 2.83 -2.10
C ALA A 57 10.31 2.73 -0.70
N THR A 58 11.14 2.87 0.34
CA THR A 58 10.74 2.71 1.75
C THR A 58 11.32 3.80 2.64
N ILE A 59 10.61 4.11 3.71
CA ILE A 59 11.12 4.86 4.87
C ILE A 59 10.92 4.04 6.14
N ASP A 60 11.77 4.25 7.13
CA ASP A 60 11.59 3.65 8.45
C ASP A 60 10.47 4.37 9.20
N ILE A 61 9.66 3.59 9.90
CA ILE A 61 8.62 4.04 10.83
C ILE A 61 8.74 3.25 12.15
N PRO A 62 8.32 3.81 13.29
CA PRO A 62 8.23 3.05 14.53
C PRO A 62 7.36 1.79 14.38
N ALA A 63 7.80 0.65 14.89
CA ALA A 63 7.03 -0.61 14.84
C ALA A 63 5.66 -0.53 15.53
N SER A 64 5.49 0.44 16.45
CA SER A 64 4.21 0.73 17.10
C SER A 64 3.13 1.23 16.11
N ILE A 65 3.53 1.77 14.96
CA ILE A 65 2.64 2.22 13.89
C ILE A 65 2.13 0.99 13.15
N ASN A 66 0.93 0.54 13.55
CA ASN A 66 0.30 -0.64 12.98
C ASN A 66 -0.79 -0.34 11.95
N SER A 67 -1.22 0.92 11.82
CA SER A 67 -2.28 1.38 10.92
C SER A 67 -1.84 2.57 10.09
N MET A 68 -2.32 2.65 8.84
CA MET A 68 -2.03 3.74 7.92
C MET A 68 -3.20 3.97 6.96
N TYR A 69 -3.48 5.23 6.61
CA TYR A 69 -4.40 5.55 5.53
C TYR A 69 -3.64 5.59 4.21
N TYR A 70 -4.26 5.13 3.12
CA TYR A 70 -3.68 5.17 1.79
C TYR A 70 -4.64 5.83 0.79
N ARG A 71 -4.08 6.68 -0.05
CA ARG A 71 -4.78 7.29 -1.18
C ARG A 71 -3.94 7.11 -2.42
N VAL A 72 -4.57 6.58 -3.46
CA VAL A 72 -3.96 6.51 -4.79
C VAL A 72 -4.83 7.20 -5.81
N SER A 73 -4.23 8.14 -6.51
CA SER A 73 -4.82 8.94 -7.57
C SER A 73 -4.08 8.69 -8.87
N SER A 74 -4.80 8.46 -9.97
CA SER A 74 -4.20 8.29 -11.30
C SER A 74 -4.27 9.59 -12.11
N LYS A 75 -3.32 9.79 -13.00
CA LYS A 75 -3.35 10.80 -14.07
C LYS A 75 -2.71 10.18 -15.32
N GLY A 76 -3.55 9.77 -16.27
CA GLY A 76 -3.09 8.86 -17.33
C GLY A 76 -2.53 7.58 -16.69
N ASP A 77 -1.31 7.21 -17.10
CA ASP A 77 -0.60 6.03 -16.62
C ASP A 77 0.28 6.29 -15.38
N ASP A 78 0.25 7.53 -14.87
CA ASP A 78 0.98 7.87 -13.65
C ASP A 78 0.08 7.68 -12.42
N LEU A 79 0.69 7.16 -11.36
CA LEU A 79 0.05 6.97 -10.05
C LEU A 79 0.73 7.84 -9.00
N LEU A 80 -0.07 8.68 -8.34
CA LEU A 80 0.29 9.39 -7.11
C LEU A 80 -0.16 8.56 -5.91
N VAL A 81 0.79 8.16 -5.07
CA VAL A 81 0.56 7.43 -3.82
C VAL A 81 0.82 8.36 -2.64
N GLU A 82 -0.16 8.45 -1.75
CA GLU A 82 -0.10 9.23 -0.52
C GLU A 82 -0.49 8.38 0.68
N CYS A 83 0.03 8.75 1.85
CA CYS A 83 -0.36 8.19 3.13
C CYS A 83 -0.79 9.25 4.13
N SER A 84 -1.52 8.83 5.16
CA SER A 84 -1.88 9.68 6.29
C SER A 84 -1.95 8.87 7.58
N TYR A 85 -1.53 9.46 8.69
CA TYR A 85 -1.66 8.86 10.02
C TYR A 85 -3.06 9.05 10.62
N ASP A 86 -3.74 10.12 10.25
CA ASP A 86 -5.01 10.54 10.85
C ASP A 86 -6.19 10.56 9.86
N GLY A 87 -5.90 10.48 8.57
CA GLY A 87 -6.85 10.54 7.47
C GLY A 87 -7.13 11.94 6.94
N ASN A 88 -6.53 12.98 7.54
CA ASN A 88 -6.74 14.38 7.18
C ASN A 88 -5.49 14.97 6.53
N ASP A 89 -4.32 14.73 7.14
CA ASP A 89 -3.04 15.25 6.66
C ASP A 89 -2.34 14.20 5.80
N TRP A 90 -2.25 14.47 4.51
CA TRP A 90 -1.72 13.53 3.52
C TRP A 90 -0.29 13.91 3.11
N THR A 91 0.60 12.92 3.11
CA THR A 91 1.99 13.04 2.68
C THR A 91 2.21 12.18 1.43
N GLN A 92 2.86 12.75 0.42
CA GLN A 92 3.27 12.01 -0.77
C GLN A 92 4.30 10.93 -0.41
N MET A 93 4.03 9.70 -0.81
CA MET A 93 4.97 8.59 -0.71
C MET A 93 5.73 8.37 -2.02
N ARG A 94 5.00 8.39 -3.15
CA ARG A 94 5.57 8.07 -4.46
C ARG A 94 4.73 8.66 -5.58
N ILE A 95 5.41 9.06 -6.65
CA ILE A 95 4.82 9.18 -7.97
C ILE A 95 5.58 8.20 -8.86
N CYS A 96 4.86 7.38 -9.63
CA CYS A 96 5.49 6.45 -10.56
C CYS A 96 4.63 6.26 -11.81
N HIS A 97 5.30 5.93 -12.90
CA HIS A 97 4.69 5.60 -14.18
C HIS A 97 4.46 4.09 -14.29
N MET A 98 3.31 3.67 -14.81
CA MET A 98 3.05 2.29 -15.23
C MET A 98 3.29 2.20 -16.74
N HIS A 99 4.24 1.38 -17.17
CA HIS A 99 4.57 1.25 -18.60
C HIS A 99 3.51 0.50 -19.40
N ALA A 100 2.84 -0.47 -18.76
CA ALA A 100 1.67 -1.10 -19.33
C ALA A 100 0.46 -0.17 -19.18
N HIS A 101 -0.34 -0.08 -20.24
CA HIS A 101 -1.60 0.67 -20.25
C HIS A 101 -2.78 -0.27 -20.48
N GLU A 102 -3.84 -0.09 -19.69
CA GLU A 102 -5.10 -0.80 -19.76
C GLU A 102 -6.23 0.19 -19.42
N ASP A 103 -7.46 -0.08 -19.89
CA ASP A 103 -8.61 0.78 -19.62
C ASP A 103 -9.01 0.81 -18.13
N HIS A 104 -8.50 -0.14 -17.36
CA HIS A 104 -8.80 -0.30 -15.94
C HIS A 104 -7.64 -0.90 -15.15
N TYR A 105 -7.64 -0.63 -13.85
CA TYR A 105 -6.77 -1.31 -12.90
C TYR A 105 -7.58 -2.30 -12.07
N LEU A 106 -7.01 -3.47 -11.80
CA LEU A 106 -7.46 -4.30 -10.68
C LEU A 106 -6.91 -3.71 -9.40
N VAL A 107 -7.78 -3.50 -8.44
CA VAL A 107 -7.41 -2.80 -7.21
C VAL A 107 -7.96 -3.56 -6.01
N GLY A 108 -7.10 -3.79 -5.03
CA GLY A 108 -7.46 -4.59 -3.87
C GLY A 108 -6.59 -4.31 -2.66
N LEU A 109 -6.88 -5.08 -1.62
CA LEU A 109 -6.19 -5.09 -0.35
C LEU A 109 -5.34 -6.35 -0.27
N TYR A 110 -4.19 -6.26 0.39
CA TYR A 110 -3.35 -7.42 0.62
C TYR A 110 -2.85 -7.47 2.07
N ALA A 111 -2.60 -8.69 2.51
CA ALA A 111 -1.85 -9.00 3.72
C ALA A 111 -1.06 -10.29 3.47
N CYS A 112 0.26 -10.26 3.67
CA CYS A 112 1.14 -11.37 3.34
C CYS A 112 1.97 -11.79 4.56
N SER A 113 1.85 -13.07 4.93
CA SER A 113 2.67 -13.73 5.96
C SER A 113 3.58 -14.77 5.31
N PRO A 114 4.86 -14.46 5.05
CA PRO A 114 5.75 -15.40 4.36
C PRO A 114 6.25 -16.54 5.26
N LYS A 115 5.98 -16.52 6.57
CA LYS A 115 6.38 -17.58 7.50
C LYS A 115 5.14 -18.37 7.95
N GLU A 116 5.14 -19.67 7.70
CA GLU A 116 4.06 -20.61 8.05
C GLU A 116 3.89 -20.79 9.57
N GLU A 117 4.94 -20.55 10.34
CA GLU A 117 4.99 -20.83 11.79
C GLU A 117 4.28 -19.78 12.65
N ALA A 118 4.00 -18.60 12.10
CA ALA A 118 3.24 -17.56 12.76
C ALA A 118 1.75 -17.91 12.71
N GLY A 119 1.06 -17.93 13.84
CA GLY A 119 -0.38 -18.28 13.98
C GLY A 119 -1.38 -17.35 13.27
N GLY A 120 -1.01 -16.75 12.14
CA GLY A 120 -1.76 -15.80 11.35
C GLY A 120 -1.85 -14.42 11.99
N ALA A 121 -2.28 -13.42 11.22
CA ALA A 121 -2.76 -12.16 11.76
C ALA A 121 -4.08 -11.79 11.09
N VAL A 122 -4.92 -11.09 11.86
CA VAL A 122 -6.16 -10.52 11.38
C VAL A 122 -5.93 -9.04 11.08
N TYR A 123 -6.34 -8.62 9.90
CA TYR A 123 -6.35 -7.23 9.47
C TYR A 123 -7.77 -6.82 9.10
N THR A 124 -8.24 -5.74 9.70
CA THR A 124 -9.49 -5.09 9.28
C THR A 124 -9.13 -3.98 8.34
N PHE A 125 -9.71 -3.93 7.14
CA PHE A 125 -9.62 -2.75 6.29
C PHE A 125 -10.99 -2.06 6.33
N ASP A 126 -11.01 -0.78 6.69
CA ASP A 126 -12.25 -0.01 6.75
C ASP A 126 -12.30 1.11 5.72
N ARG A 127 -13.48 1.73 5.59
CA ARG A 127 -13.70 2.96 4.79
C ARG A 127 -13.03 2.89 3.41
N ILE A 128 -13.45 1.94 2.59
CA ILE A 128 -12.90 1.78 1.24
C ILE A 128 -13.81 2.56 0.28
N SER A 129 -13.24 3.42 -0.55
CA SER A 129 -13.97 4.08 -1.63
C SER A 129 -13.16 4.12 -2.94
N ILE A 130 -13.85 3.98 -4.06
CA ILE A 130 -13.29 4.16 -5.40
C ILE A 130 -14.04 5.32 -6.03
N GLU A 131 -13.30 6.41 -6.27
CA GLU A 131 -13.85 7.69 -6.72
C GLU A 131 -13.00 8.21 -7.88
N LYS A 132 -13.48 9.28 -8.53
CA LYS A 132 -12.69 9.98 -9.55
C LYS A 132 -11.39 10.51 -8.94
N SER A 133 -10.32 10.49 -9.72
CA SER A 133 -9.02 11.00 -9.31
C SER A 133 -9.14 12.47 -8.87
N ILE A 134 -8.51 12.80 -7.74
CA ILE A 134 -8.42 14.17 -7.21
C ILE A 134 -7.06 14.80 -7.48
N TRP A 135 -6.18 14.13 -8.24
CA TRP A 135 -4.89 14.67 -8.62
C TRP A 135 -5.09 15.86 -9.56
N LYS A 136 -4.86 17.07 -9.04
CA LYS A 136 -5.06 18.31 -9.78
C LYS A 136 -4.14 18.36 -11.01
N ASN A 137 -4.67 18.87 -12.12
CA ASN A 137 -3.85 19.35 -13.23
C ASN A 137 -3.28 20.71 -12.81
N GLU A 138 -1.96 20.85 -12.93
CA GLU A 138 -1.29 22.15 -12.78
C GLU A 138 -1.63 23.07 -13.95
#